data_AF-A0A3A8YQ28-F1
#
_entry.id   AF-A0A3A8YQ28-F1
#
_cell.length_a   1.000
_cell.length_b   1.000
_cell.length_c   1.000
_cell.angle_alpha   90.00
_cell.angle_beta   90.00
_cell.angle_gamma   90.00
#
_symmetry.space_group_name_H-M   'P 1'
#
loop_
_entity.id
_entity.type
_entity.pdbx_description
1 polymer ?
#
loop_
_entity_poly.entity_id
_entity_poly.type
_entity_poly.pdbx_seq_one_letter_code
_entity_poly.pdbx_strand_id
1 'polypeptide(L)' 'MKVNNKEEFDKSNVLGLGDANAAFAEYFIGNSYLNPLTNPKECAVFLANVTFEPGCRNNWHIHHAKSRGEKLCLAIGI' A
#
# COMPACT_ATOMS: atom_id res chain seq x y z
N MET A 1 -9.51 8.64 7.52
CA MET A 1 -9.43 10.04 7.03
C MET A 1 -10.18 10.09 5.72
N LYS A 2 -11.14 11.01 5.55
CA LYS A 2 -11.82 11.20 4.26
C LYS A 2 -11.18 12.41 3.59
N VAL A 3 -10.53 12.20 2.46
CA VAL A 3 -9.81 13.24 1.73
C VAL A 3 -10.57 13.47 0.44
N ASN A 4 -10.89 14.72 0.10
CA ASN A 4 -11.83 14.98 -1.01
C ASN A 4 -11.13 15.31 -2.33
N ASN A 5 -9.81 15.48 -2.33
CA ASN A 5 -9.01 15.73 -3.52
C ASN A 5 -7.55 15.30 -3.31
N LYS A 6 -6.84 15.16 -4.43
CA LYS A 6 -5.44 14.71 -4.46
C LYS A 6 -4.48 15.66 -3.72
N GLU A 7 -4.71 16.96 -3.77
CA GLU A 7 -3.79 17.94 -3.19
C GLU A 7 -3.79 17.91 -1.65
N GLU A 8 -4.97 17.73 -1.06
CA GLU A 8 -5.14 17.49 0.37
C GLU A 8 -4.53 16.14 0.80
N PHE A 9 -4.64 15.13 -0.08
CA PHE A 9 -4.01 13.84 0.15
C PHE A 9 -2.50 13.94 0.14
N ASP A 10 -1.92 14.59 -0.88
CA ASP A 10 -0.47 14.74 -0.98
C ASP A 10 0.12 15.49 0.23
N LYS A 11 -0.61 16.47 0.77
CA LYS A 11 -0.22 17.19 2.01
C LYS A 11 -0.28 16.33 3.27
N SER A 12 -1.18 15.35 3.32
CA SER A 12 -1.41 14.51 4.51
C SER A 12 -0.74 13.14 4.43
N ASN A 13 -0.36 12.69 3.24
CA ASN A 13 0.29 11.40 3.00
C ASN A 13 1.78 11.44 3.38
N VAL A 14 2.04 11.46 4.69
CA VAL A 14 3.39 11.43 5.26
C VAL A 14 4.18 10.16 4.93
N LEU A 15 3.50 9.09 4.50
CA LEU A 15 4.13 7.82 4.14
C LEU A 15 4.55 7.78 2.67
N GLY A 16 4.24 8.80 1.87
CA GLY A 16 4.57 8.87 0.44
C GLY A 16 3.70 7.97 -0.44
N LEU A 17 3.51 8.37 -1.71
CA LEU A 17 2.68 7.64 -2.67
C LEU A 17 3.38 6.36 -3.20
N GLY A 18 4.68 6.46 -3.45
CA GLY A 18 5.45 5.40 -4.13
C GLY A 18 5.18 5.34 -5.63
N ASP A 19 5.46 4.17 -6.20
CA ASP A 19 5.33 3.93 -7.64
C ASP A 19 4.03 3.21 -7.97
N ALA A 20 3.66 3.21 -9.26
CA ALA A 20 2.53 2.41 -9.74
C ALA A 20 2.73 0.93 -9.36
N ASN A 21 1.68 0.30 -8.83
CA ASN A 21 1.71 -1.07 -8.33
C ASN A 21 1.67 -2.13 -9.46
N ALA A 22 2.47 -1.92 -10.51
CA ALA A 22 2.44 -2.70 -11.75
C ALA A 22 2.79 -4.17 -11.51
N ALA A 23 3.71 -4.46 -10.59
CA ALA A 23 4.12 -5.82 -10.24
C ALA A 23 2.98 -6.67 -9.64
N PHE A 24 1.95 -6.04 -9.07
CA PHE A 24 0.83 -6.71 -8.43
C PHE A 24 -0.52 -6.37 -9.08
N ALA A 25 -0.52 -5.74 -10.26
CA ALA A 25 -1.73 -5.21 -10.90
C ALA A 25 -2.83 -6.27 -11.12
N GLU A 26 -2.45 -7.53 -11.37
CA GLU A 26 -3.40 -8.65 -11.52
C GLU A 26 -4.26 -8.92 -10.27
N TYR A 27 -3.79 -8.48 -9.10
CA TYR A 27 -4.49 -8.66 -7.82
C TYR A 27 -5.38 -7.47 -7.45
N PHE A 28 -5.49 -6.46 -8.31
CA PHE A 28 -6.25 -5.24 -8.04
C PHE A 28 -7.24 -4.95 -9.17
N ILE A 29 -8.36 -4.35 -8.81
CA ILE A 29 -9.30 -3.74 -9.74
C ILE A 29 -9.15 -2.24 -9.55
N GLY A 30 -8.70 -1.53 -10.59
CA GLY A 30 -8.38 -0.10 -10.53
C GLY A 30 -6.89 0.17 -10.31
N ASN A 31 -6.53 1.45 -10.18
CA ASN A 31 -5.14 1.89 -10.04
C ASN A 31 -4.73 1.92 -8.56
N SER A 32 -3.56 1.35 -8.27
CA SER A 32 -2.95 1.42 -6.95
C SER A 32 -1.47 1.76 -7.06
N TYR A 33 -0.91 2.29 -5.96
CA TYR A 33 0.48 2.68 -5.82
C TYR A 33 1.07 2.02 -4.58
N LEU A 34 2.35 1.68 -4.63
CA LEU A 34 3.05 0.95 -3.58
C LEU A 34 4.33 1.70 -3.21
N ASN A 35 4.46 2.03 -1.92
CA ASN A 35 5.68 2.59 -1.35
C ASN A 35 6.25 1.67 -0.26
N PRO A 36 7.31 0.90 -0.53
CA PRO A 36 8.02 0.14 0.51
C PRO A 36 8.62 1.09 1.56
N LEU A 37 8.37 0.82 2.84
CA LEU A 37 8.82 1.65 3.97
C LEU A 37 9.98 1.02 4.76
N THR A 38 10.29 -0.26 4.52
CA THR A 38 11.40 -0.96 5.15
C THR A 38 12.37 -1.55 4.13
N ASN A 39 13.65 -1.60 4.48
CA ASN A 39 14.66 -2.33 3.72
C ASN A 39 14.69 -3.80 4.18
N PRO A 40 14.41 -4.78 3.29
CA PRO A 40 14.42 -6.20 3.66
C PRO A 40 15.76 -6.72 4.19
N LYS A 41 16.88 -6.02 3.91
CA LYS A 41 18.20 -6.37 4.43
C LYS A 41 18.42 -5.94 5.88
N GLU A 42 17.65 -4.96 6.35
CA GLU A 42 17.84 -4.31 7.66
C GLU A 42 16.67 -4.59 8.60
N CYS A 43 15.48 -4.85 8.06
CA CYS A 43 14.27 -5.13 8.83
C CYS A 43 13.66 -6.46 8.39
N ALA A 44 13.41 -7.34 9.35
CA ALA A 44 12.74 -8.62 9.11
C ALA A 44 11.26 -8.47 8.72
N VAL A 45 10.67 -7.31 9.00
CA VAL A 45 9.27 -7.00 8.72
C VAL A 45 9.18 -6.23 7.42
N PHE A 46 8.42 -6.77 6.46
CA PHE A 46 8.06 -6.00 5.28
C PHE A 46 6.88 -5.08 5.61
N LEU A 47 7.09 -3.77 5.45
CA LEU A 47 6.09 -2.73 5.62
C LEU A 47 6.03 -1.89 4.36
N ALA A 48 4.82 -1.64 3.86
CA ALA A 48 4.59 -0.75 2.73
C ALA A 48 3.30 0.05 2.92
N ASN A 49 3.29 1.26 2.35
CA ASN A 49 2.08 2.04 2.14
C ASN A 49 1.48 1.65 0.78
N VAL A 50 0.20 1.28 0.76
CA VAL A 50 -0.54 1.03 -0.48
C VAL A 50 -1.63 2.08 -0.62
N THR A 51 -1.57 2.87 -1.68
CA THR A 51 -2.57 3.89 -2.01
C THR A 51 -3.50 3.39 -3.11
N PHE A 52 -4.79 3.60 -2.91
CA PHE A 52 -5.86 3.15 -3.81
C PHE A 52 -6.54 4.38 -4.38
N GLU A 53 -6.60 4.51 -5.71
CA GLU A 53 -7.47 5.52 -6.34
C GLU A 53 -8.95 5.25 -6.00
N PRO A 54 -9.84 6.24 -6.15
CA PRO A 54 -11.27 6.05 -5.91
C PRO A 54 -11.83 4.87 -6.72
N GLY A 55 -12.48 3.94 -6.01
CA GLY A 55 -13.04 2.71 -6.59
C GLY A 55 -12.02 1.58 -6.81
N CYS A 56 -10.73 1.82 -6.53
CA CYS A 56 -9.73 0.75 -6.53
C CYS A 56 -9.93 -0.19 -5.34
N ARG A 57 -9.74 -1.49 -5.57
CA ARG A 57 -9.76 -2.51 -4.52
C ARG A 57 -8.80 -3.64 -4.84
N ASN A 58 -8.29 -4.31 -3.81
CA ASN A 58 -7.55 -5.55 -3.96
C ASN A 58 -8.53 -6.74 -4.01
N ASN A 59 -8.12 -7.80 -4.69
CA ASN A 59 -8.81 -9.08 -4.69
C ASN A 59 -8.68 -9.75 -3.33
N TRP A 60 -9.65 -10.59 -2.98
CA TRP A 60 -9.61 -11.42 -1.78
C TRP A 60 -8.37 -12.32 -1.79
N HIS A 61 -7.60 -12.29 -0.70
CA HIS A 61 -6.43 -13.14 -0.52
C HIS A 61 -6.12 -13.32 0.97
N ILE A 62 -5.20 -14.23 1.27
CA ILE A 62 -4.77 -14.55 2.63
C ILE A 62 -3.27 -14.29 2.74
N HIS A 63 -2.85 -13.57 3.78
CA HIS A 63 -1.44 -13.47 4.13
C HIS A 63 -1.04 -14.66 5.00
N HIS A 64 -0.26 -15.58 4.42
CA HIS A 64 0.41 -16.62 5.19
C HIS A 64 1.71 -16.06 5.76
N ALA A 65 1.87 -16.15 7.08
CA ALA A 65 3.12 -15.84 7.77
C ALA A 65 3.80 -17.15 8.18
N LYS A 66 5.09 -17.30 7.89
CA LYS A 66 5.90 -18.44 8.34
C LYS A 66 6.36 -18.27 9.79
N SER A 67 6.46 -17.03 10.26
CA SER A 67 6.76 -16.66 11.65
C SER A 67 5.98 -15.40 12.07
N ARG A 68 5.90 -15.10 13.38
CA ARG A 68 5.17 -13.91 13.87
C ARG A 68 5.83 -12.62 13.34
N GLY A 69 5.07 -11.81 12.61
CA GLY A 69 5.46 -10.43 12.26
C GLY A 69 5.99 -10.19 10.85
N GLU A 70 5.98 -11.17 9.94
CA GLU A 70 6.68 -11.05 8.64
C GLU A 70 6.09 -10.05 7.65
N LYS A 71 4.77 -9.82 7.68
CA LYS A 71 4.08 -8.94 6.73
C LYS A 71 3.06 -8.07 7.44
N LEU A 72 3.25 -6.76 7.33
CA LEU A 72 2.29 -5.75 7.74
C LEU A 72 2.08 -4.80 6.56
N CYS A 73 0.85 -4.74 6.04
CA CYS A 73 0.48 -3.79 5.01
C CYS A 73 -0.40 -2.70 5.63
N LEU A 74 -0.03 -1.43 5.46
CA LEU A 74 -0.89 -0.31 5.82
C LEU A 74 -1.51 0.22 4.52
N ALA A 75 -2.84 0.25 4.45
CA ALA A 75 -3.58 0.77 3.32
C ALA A 75 -4.17 2.13 3.68
N ILE A 76 -3.89 3.14 2.85
CA ILE A 76 -4.48 4.48 2.97
C ILE A 76 -5.17 4.77 1.63
N GLY A 77 -6.50 4.86 1.64
CA GLY A 77 -7.30 5.15 0.44
C GLY A 77 -7.56 6.65 0.25
N ILE A 78 -7.81 7.05 -1.00
CA ILE A 78 -8.36 8.35 -1.41
C ILE A 78 -9.77 8.19 -1.97
#